data_AF-A0A5V6ABS8-F1
#
_entry.id   AF-A0A5V6ABS8-F1
#
_cell.length_a   1.000
_cell.length_b   1.000
_cell.length_c   1.000
_cell.angle_alpha   90.00
_cell.angle_beta   90.00
_cell.angle_gamma   90.00
#
_symmetry.space_group_name_H-M   'P 1'
#
loop_
_entity.id
_entity.type
_entity.pdbx_description
1 polymer ?
#
loop_
_entity_poly.entity_id
_entity_poly.type
_entity_poly.pdbx_seq_one_letter_code
_entity_poly.pdbx_strand_id
1 'polypeptide(L)'
;MKKFKGTPGPWSGKDVRICRQDRAGLQLGFIMTHDENRVAECEANAHLIAAAPELLEALQLLLNSWSNGSSKDISNAERKARAAISKALGEE
;
A
#
# COMPACT_ATOMS: atom_id res chain seq x y z
N MET A 1 -17.68 -5.74 3.45
CA MET A 1 -16.68 -4.76 2.97
C MET A 1 -17.06 -4.28 1.57
N LYS A 2 -16.86 -2.99 1.25
CA LYS A 2 -17.12 -2.48 -0.11
C LYS A 2 -16.04 -3.02 -1.06
N LYS A 3 -16.44 -3.58 -2.20
CA LYS A 3 -15.51 -4.11 -3.21
C LYS A 3 -14.69 -2.99 -3.85
N PHE A 4 -13.36 -3.13 -3.86
CA PHE A 4 -12.46 -2.22 -4.58
C PHE A 4 -12.60 -2.41 -6.10
N LYS A 5 -12.70 -1.30 -6.85
CA LYS A 5 -12.88 -1.30 -8.31
C LYS A 5 -11.61 -0.95 -9.09
N GLY A 6 -10.56 -0.48 -8.40
CA GLY A 6 -9.29 -0.12 -9.04
C GLY A 6 -8.42 -1.34 -9.34
N THR A 7 -7.19 -1.10 -9.79
CA THR A 7 -6.23 -2.17 -10.11
C THR A 7 -5.94 -3.02 -8.87
N PRO A 8 -6.20 -4.33 -8.88
CA PRO A 8 -5.87 -5.18 -7.73
C PRO A 8 -4.37 -5.12 -7.41
N GLY A 9 -4.04 -5.15 -6.12
CA GLY A 9 -2.68 -5.39 -5.63
C GLY A 9 -2.27 -6.86 -5.78
N PRO A 10 -1.03 -7.22 -5.40
CA PRO A 10 -0.01 -6.35 -4.81
C PRO A 10 0.67 -5.46 -5.87
N TRP A 11 1.04 -4.25 -5.44
CA TRP A 11 1.88 -3.33 -6.22
C TRP A 11 3.29 -3.26 -5.62
N SER A 12 4.29 -2.91 -6.43
CA SER A 12 5.66 -2.63 -6.00
C SER A 12 6.06 -1.18 -6.30
N GLY A 13 6.79 -0.54 -5.39
CA GLY A 13 7.31 0.83 -5.52
C GLY A 13 8.78 0.88 -5.93
N LYS A 14 9.22 0.00 -6.84
CA LYS A 14 10.65 -0.16 -7.17
C LYS A 14 11.15 0.97 -8.06
N ASP A 15 12.32 1.55 -7.74
CA ASP A 15 13.04 2.53 -8.56
C ASP A 15 12.12 3.67 -9.08
N VAL A 16 11.43 4.36 -8.15
CA VAL A 16 10.40 5.42 -8.37
C VAL A 16 9.15 5.04 -9.18
N ARG A 17 9.03 3.78 -9.62
CA ARG A 17 7.89 3.28 -10.39
C ARG A 17 6.93 2.53 -9.49
N ILE A 18 5.65 2.62 -9.82
CA ILE A 18 4.62 1.77 -9.23
C ILE A 18 4.27 0.70 -10.27
N CYS A 19 4.46 -0.58 -9.94
CA CYS A 19 4.23 -1.69 -10.85
C CYS A 19 3.29 -2.74 -10.25
N ARG A 20 2.60 -3.51 -11.10
CA ARG A 20 1.84 -4.69 -10.64
C ARG A 20 2.76 -5.91 -10.58
N GLN A 21 2.81 -6.59 -9.43
CA GLN A 21 3.80 -7.67 -9.22
C GLN A 21 3.48 -8.95 -10.00
N ASP A 22 2.20 -9.23 -10.23
CA ASP A 22 1.68 -10.47 -10.84
C ASP A 22 1.54 -10.42 -12.38
N ARG A 23 1.85 -9.29 -13.03
CA ARG A 23 1.83 -9.15 -14.51
C ARG A 23 3.09 -8.46 -15.00
N ALA A 24 4.09 -9.24 -15.39
CA ALA A 24 5.24 -8.85 -16.23
C ALA A 24 5.96 -7.52 -15.90
N GLY A 25 5.77 -6.93 -14.71
CA GLY A 25 6.28 -5.60 -14.38
C GLY A 25 5.56 -4.44 -15.09
N LEU A 26 4.29 -4.59 -15.48
CA LEU A 26 3.52 -3.49 -16.07
C LEU A 26 3.42 -2.31 -15.09
N GLN A 27 3.83 -1.14 -15.57
CA GLN A 27 3.85 0.10 -14.81
C GLN A 27 2.43 0.67 -14.66
N LEU A 28 2.03 0.90 -13.41
CA LEU A 28 0.78 1.55 -13.01
C LEU A 28 0.93 3.06 -12.92
N GLY A 29 2.14 3.53 -12.61
CA GLY A 29 2.47 4.94 -12.50
C GLY A 29 3.98 5.16 -12.28
N PHE A 30 4.40 6.42 -12.34
CA PHE A 30 5.74 6.86 -11.98
C PHE A 30 5.66 8.25 -11.37
N ILE A 31 6.66 8.55 -10.55
CA ILE A 31 6.90 9.87 -10.02
C ILE A 31 8.07 10.47 -10.79
N MET A 32 7.85 11.62 -11.44
CA MET A 32 8.94 12.35 -12.12
C MET A 32 9.46 13.47 -11.25
N THR A 33 10.78 13.58 -11.22
CA THR A 33 11.52 14.77 -10.81
C THR A 33 12.70 14.96 -11.75
N HIS A 34 13.02 16.21 -12.08
CA HIS A 34 14.29 16.56 -12.73
C HIS A 34 15.36 16.99 -11.70
N ASP A 35 14.98 17.06 -10.42
CA ASP A 35 15.86 17.38 -9.31
C ASP A 35 16.37 16.08 -8.66
N GLU A 36 17.68 15.84 -8.80
CA GLU A 36 18.37 14.66 -8.25
C GLU A 36 18.25 14.60 -6.72
N ASN A 37 18.09 15.74 -6.04
CA ASN A 37 17.95 15.79 -4.58
C ASN A 37 16.58 15.26 -4.11
N ARG A 38 15.62 15.06 -5.03
CA ARG A 38 14.26 14.59 -4.74
C ARG A 38 14.03 13.13 -5.10
N VAL A 39 15.06 12.40 -5.52
CA VAL A 39 14.93 10.98 -5.87
C VAL A 39 14.46 10.17 -4.66
N ALA A 40 15.07 10.37 -3.48
CA ALA A 40 14.65 9.71 -2.24
C ALA A 40 13.19 10.03 -1.84
N GLU A 41 12.75 11.28 -2.03
CA GLU A 41 11.35 11.66 -1.82
C GLU A 41 10.41 10.93 -2.81
N CYS A 42 10.83 10.79 -4.07
CA CYS A 42 10.07 10.05 -5.08
C CYS A 42 10.00 8.56 -4.75
N GLU A 43 11.07 7.96 -4.24
CA GLU A 43 11.06 6.57 -3.78
C GLU A 43 10.10 6.38 -2.62
N ALA A 44 10.18 7.23 -1.58
CA ALA A 44 9.26 7.19 -0.44
C ALA A 44 7.78 7.33 -0.88
N ASN A 45 7.50 8.25 -1.81
CA ASN A 45 6.15 8.41 -2.36
C ASN A 45 5.71 7.17 -3.17
N ALA A 46 6.61 6.54 -3.91
CA ALA A 46 6.31 5.32 -4.67
C ALA A 46 5.97 4.15 -3.73
N HIS A 47 6.69 4.02 -2.61
CA HIS A 47 6.39 3.04 -1.56
C HIS A 47 4.99 3.26 -0.95
N LEU A 48 4.67 4.51 -0.58
CA LEU A 48 3.34 4.86 -0.05
C LEU A 48 2.22 4.52 -1.03
N ILE A 49 2.36 4.86 -2.31
CA ILE A 49 1.37 4.56 -3.34
C ILE A 49 1.26 3.04 -3.55
N ALA A 50 2.38 2.33 -3.59
CA ALA A 50 2.40 0.87 -3.75
C ALA A 50 1.73 0.12 -2.58
N ALA A 51 1.66 0.71 -1.40
CA ALA A 51 0.97 0.17 -0.23
C ALA A 51 -0.54 0.48 -0.19
N ALA A 52 -1.07 1.30 -1.10
CA ALA A 52 -2.47 1.74 -1.08
C ALA A 52 -3.51 0.59 -1.06
N PRO A 53 -3.34 -0.53 -1.80
CA PRO A 53 -4.26 -1.66 -1.72
C PRO A 53 -4.32 -2.27 -0.31
N GLU A 54 -3.17 -2.50 0.32
CA GLU A 54 -3.04 -3.08 1.65
C GLU A 54 -3.50 -2.12 2.75
N LEU A 55 -3.23 -0.82 2.61
CA LEU A 55 -3.74 0.23 3.50
C LEU A 55 -5.27 0.28 3.47
N LEU A 56 -5.88 0.19 2.28
CA LEU A 56 -7.34 0.14 2.15
C LEU A 56 -7.93 -1.12 2.81
N GLU A 57 -7.30 -2.29 2.61
CA GLU A 57 -7.72 -3.53 3.27
C GLU A 57 -7.68 -3.39 4.81
N ALA A 58 -6.57 -2.89 5.35
CA ALA A 58 -6.40 -2.70 6.79
C ALA A 58 -7.44 -1.76 7.39
N LEU A 59 -7.74 -0.63 6.73
CA LEU A 59 -8.78 0.30 7.18
C LEU A 59 -10.18 -0.31 7.15
N GLN A 60 -10.51 -1.07 6.12
CA GLN A 60 -11.81 -1.75 6.03
C GLN A 60 -11.96 -2.83 7.10
N LEU A 61 -10.89 -3.58 7.40
CA LEU A 61 -10.87 -4.54 8.50
C LEU A 61 -11.04 -3.82 9.84
N LEU A 62 -10.30 -2.74 10.09
CA LEU A 62 -10.39 -1.94 11.32
C LEU A 62 -11.83 -1.47 11.59
N LEU A 63 -12.48 -0.87 10.58
CA LEU A 63 -13.86 -0.40 10.72
C LEU A 63 -14.83 -1.55 11.00
N ASN A 64 -14.66 -2.68 10.33
CA ASN A 64 -15.48 -3.87 10.56
C ASN A 64 -15.31 -4.42 11.99
N SER A 65 -14.06 -4.51 12.48
CA SER A 65 -13.75 -4.96 13.84
C SER A 65 -14.33 -4.01 14.90
N TRP A 66 -14.20 -2.69 14.68
CA TRP A 66 -14.73 -1.67 15.57
C TRP A 66 -16.25 -1.72 15.65
N SER A 67 -16.94 -1.82 14.50
CA SER A 67 -18.41 -1.85 14.46
C SER A 67 -19.01 -3.14 15.04
N ASN A 68 -18.31 -4.27 14.96
CA ASN A 68 -18.84 -5.57 15.41
C ASN A 68 -18.46 -5.93 16.86
N GLY A 69 -17.73 -5.06 17.59
CA GLY A 69 -17.36 -5.29 18.99
C GLY A 69 -16.44 -6.49 19.23
N SER A 70 -15.76 -6.98 18.19
CA SER A 70 -14.96 -8.20 18.20
C SER A 70 -13.49 -7.88 18.46
N SER A 71 -12.98 -8.22 19.64
CA SER A 71 -11.56 -8.05 19.99
C SER A 71 -10.63 -8.94 19.16
N LYS A 72 -11.10 -10.12 18.72
CA LYS A 72 -10.33 -11.05 17.86
C LYS A 72 -10.09 -10.47 16.46
N ASP A 73 -11.03 -9.68 15.93
CA ASP A 73 -10.88 -9.08 14.60
C ASP A 73 -9.96 -7.85 14.61
N ILE A 74 -9.71 -7.24 15.77
CA ILE A 74 -8.76 -6.13 15.90
C ILE A 74 -7.32 -6.60 15.69
N SER A 75 -6.92 -7.75 16.24
CA SER A 75 -5.56 -8.29 16.07
C SER A 75 -5.20 -8.55 14.61
N ASN A 76 -6.17 -9.01 13.80
CA ASN A 76 -5.95 -9.20 12.37
C ASN A 76 -5.80 -7.85 11.63
N ALA A 77 -6.67 -6.89 11.95
CA ALA A 77 -6.61 -5.54 11.39
C ALA A 77 -5.28 -4.84 11.75
N GLU A 78 -4.82 -4.97 13.00
CA GLU A 78 -3.54 -4.43 13.47
C GLU A 78 -2.36 -5.02 12.69
N ARG A 79 -2.28 -6.34 12.58
CA ARG A 79 -1.21 -7.02 11.84
C ARG A 79 -1.15 -6.56 10.38
N LYS A 80 -2.31 -6.46 9.73
CA LYS A 80 -2.42 -5.96 8.35
C LYS A 80 -2.01 -4.49 8.22
N ALA A 81 -2.40 -3.66 9.20
CA ALA A 81 -1.99 -2.26 9.23
C ALA A 81 -0.47 -2.11 9.41
N ARG A 82 0.15 -2.87 10.30
CA ARG A 82 1.61 -2.85 10.51
C ARG A 82 2.38 -3.22 9.25
N ALA A 83 1.97 -4.29 8.56
CA ALA A 83 2.59 -4.69 7.29
C ALA A 83 2.43 -3.60 6.22
N ALA A 84 1.22 -3.07 6.05
CA ALA A 84 0.97 -2.00 5.08
C ALA A 84 1.75 -0.71 5.38
N ILE A 85 1.94 -0.36 6.65
CA ILE A 85 2.75 0.78 7.09
C ILE A 85 4.24 0.53 6.79
N SER A 86 4.76 -0.64 7.12
CA SER A 86 6.16 -1.00 6.85
C SER A 86 6.46 -0.90 5.34
N LYS A 87 5.57 -1.44 4.50
CA LYS A 87 5.63 -1.27 3.04
C LYS A 87 5.58 0.19 2.60
N ALA A 88 4.68 0.99 3.17
CA ALA A 88 4.53 2.41 2.84
C ALA A 88 5.76 3.25 3.21
N LEU A 89 6.49 2.84 4.24
CA LEU A 89 7.75 3.46 4.68
C LEU A 89 8.98 2.91 3.94
N GLY A 90 8.82 1.89 3.08
CA GLY A 90 9.93 1.27 2.35
C GLY A 90 10.82 0.36 3.18
N GLU A 91 10.29 -0.19 4.28
CA GLU A 91 11.02 -1.07 5.21
C GLU A 91 10.88 -2.57 4.89
N GLU A 92 10.09 -2.93 3.86
CA GLU A 92 9.74 -4.29 3.43
C GLU A 92 10.33 -4.67 2.07
#